data_AF-A0AAN0SJ91-F1
#
_entry.id   AF-A0AAN0SJ91-F1
#
_cell.length_a   1.000
_cell.length_b   1.000
_cell.length_c   1.000
_cell.angle_alpha   90.00
_cell.angle_beta   90.00
_cell.angle_gamma   90.00
#
_symmetry.space_group_name_H-M   'P 1'
#
loop_
_entity.id
_entity.type
_entity.pdbx_description
1 polymer ?
#
loop_
_entity_poly.entity_id
_entity_poly.type
_entity_poly.pdbx_seq_one_letter_code
_entity_poly.pdbx_strand_id
1 'polypeptide(L)'
;MDQFEFFNDIRSNLGENAVALHQRLWDKYGEPECGNSRATYISKNYVFKLPITDQGIRQNEDECTLLSDDYWQFAKTRLVDAESGLLCMERVEHAPHDIIKQRLGYIPDFVAGIDCSQVGFNRRGLLVAYDFATTY
;
A
#
# COMPACT_ATOMS: atom_id res chain seq x y z
N MET A 1 -12.68 -10.55 8.04
CA MET A 1 -11.77 -11.72 8.06
C MET A 1 -11.77 -12.32 9.45
N ASP A 2 -11.66 -13.64 9.61
CA ASP A 2 -11.48 -14.20 10.96
C ASP A 2 -10.04 -13.91 11.45
N GLN A 3 -9.93 -13.20 12.57
CA GLN A 3 -8.63 -12.73 13.08
C GLN A 3 -7.73 -13.90 13.49
N PHE A 4 -8.32 -15.01 13.97
CA PHE A 4 -7.56 -16.18 14.38
C PHE A 4 -6.98 -16.91 13.15
N GLU A 5 -7.77 -17.11 12.10
CA GLU A 5 -7.30 -17.65 10.82
C GLU A 5 -6.19 -16.80 10.21
N PHE A 6 -6.37 -15.47 10.18
CA PHE A 6 -5.36 -14.53 9.66
C PHE A 6 -3.99 -14.71 10.33
N PHE A 7 -3.95 -14.73 11.66
CA PHE A 7 -2.69 -14.90 12.38
C PHE A 7 -2.12 -16.31 12.27
N ASN A 8 -2.96 -17.34 12.12
CA ASN A 8 -2.49 -18.70 11.86
C ASN A 8 -1.81 -18.82 10.49
N ASP A 9 -2.35 -18.17 9.47
CA ASP A 9 -1.75 -18.13 8.14
C ASP A 9 -0.40 -17.42 8.17
N ILE A 10 -0.33 -16.24 8.80
CA ILE A 10 0.95 -15.52 8.96
C ILE A 10 1.96 -16.38 9.72
N ARG A 11 1.57 -17.01 10.83
CA ARG A 11 2.45 -17.88 11.60
C ARG A 11 3.02 -19.01 10.76
N SER A 12 2.18 -19.64 9.94
CA SER A 12 2.56 -20.77 9.11
C SER A 12 3.52 -20.38 7.99
N ASN A 13 3.37 -19.16 7.45
CA ASN A 13 4.21 -18.67 6.34
C ASN A 13 5.49 -17.98 6.81
N LEU A 14 5.40 -17.15 7.87
CA LEU A 14 6.43 -16.16 8.24
C LEU A 14 6.90 -16.25 9.70
N GLY A 15 6.28 -17.10 10.51
CA GLY A 15 6.65 -17.34 11.90
C GLY A 15 6.13 -16.30 12.91
N GLU A 16 6.47 -16.50 14.19
CA GLU A 16 5.89 -15.74 15.31
C GLU A 16 6.28 -14.26 15.34
N ASN A 17 7.47 -13.91 14.85
CA ASN A 17 7.92 -12.51 14.81
C ASN A 17 7.02 -11.68 13.88
N ALA A 18 6.63 -12.24 12.74
CA ALA A 18 5.70 -11.59 11.82
C ALA A 18 4.31 -11.44 12.47
N VAL A 19 3.81 -12.47 13.13
CA VAL A 19 2.54 -12.42 13.88
C VAL A 19 2.54 -11.28 14.90
N ALA A 20 3.61 -11.16 15.70
CA ALA A 20 3.72 -10.11 16.69
C ALA A 20 3.68 -8.70 16.07
N LEU A 21 4.30 -8.50 14.91
CA LEU A 21 4.26 -7.22 14.20
C LEU A 21 2.88 -6.92 13.62
N HIS A 22 2.23 -7.92 12.99
CA HIS A 22 0.87 -7.78 12.50
C HIS A 22 -0.13 -7.49 13.62
N GLN A 23 -0.01 -8.17 14.77
CA GLN A 23 -0.86 -7.92 15.94
C GLN A 23 -0.72 -6.47 16.42
N ARG A 24 0.52 -5.97 16.54
CA ARG A 24 0.76 -4.58 16.98
C ARG A 24 0.14 -3.54 16.05
N LEU A 25 0.13 -3.78 14.74
CA LEU A 25 -0.51 -2.86 13.80
C LEU A 25 -2.03 -3.05 13.77
N TRP A 26 -2.53 -4.27 13.91
CA TRP A 26 -3.96 -4.55 14.05
C TRP A 26 -4.54 -3.81 15.26
N ASP A 27 -3.90 -3.92 16.42
CA ASP A 27 -4.35 -3.28 17.65
C ASP A 27 -4.35 -1.74 17.53
N LYS A 28 -3.44 -1.19 16.71
CA LYS A 28 -3.26 0.26 16.56
C LYS A 28 -4.12 0.88 15.47
N TYR A 29 -4.31 0.18 14.35
CA TYR A 29 -4.92 0.72 13.13
C TYR A 29 -6.21 -0.02 12.72
N GLY A 30 -6.54 -1.13 13.37
CA GLY A 30 -7.70 -1.96 13.08
C GLY A 30 -7.39 -3.11 12.11
N GLU A 31 -8.46 -3.76 11.67
CA GLU A 31 -8.41 -4.81 10.65
C GLU A 31 -7.75 -4.27 9.37
N PRO A 32 -6.73 -4.97 8.82
CA PRO A 32 -6.08 -4.56 7.59
C PRO A 32 -6.91 -4.93 6.36
N GLU A 33 -6.63 -4.22 5.27
CA GLU A 33 -7.04 -4.64 3.95
C GLU A 33 -6.04 -5.66 3.41
N CYS A 34 -6.51 -6.85 3.05
CA CYS A 34 -5.65 -7.96 2.62
C CYS A 34 -5.74 -8.19 1.11
N GLY A 35 -4.60 -8.15 0.44
CA GLY A 35 -4.41 -8.76 -0.86
C GLY A 35 -3.94 -10.22 -0.74
N ASN A 36 -3.49 -10.80 -1.85
CA ASN A 36 -3.04 -12.19 -1.90
C ASN A 36 -1.74 -12.46 -1.12
N SER A 37 -0.91 -11.44 -0.94
CA SER A 37 0.46 -11.58 -0.41
C SER A 37 0.82 -10.53 0.65
N ARG A 38 0.00 -9.48 0.80
CA ARG A 38 0.28 -8.35 1.69
C ARG A 38 -0.99 -7.87 2.38
N ALA A 39 -0.85 -7.51 3.65
CA ALA A 39 -1.84 -6.80 4.44
C ALA A 39 -1.50 -5.31 4.49
N THR A 40 -2.52 -4.46 4.45
CA THR A 40 -2.40 -3.01 4.40
C THR A 40 -3.08 -2.40 5.62
N TYR A 41 -2.30 -1.75 6.48
CA TYR A 41 -2.80 -1.00 7.64
C TYR A 41 -2.82 0.49 7.32
N ILE A 42 -4.01 1.08 7.29
CA ILE A 42 -4.21 2.46 6.85
C ILE A 42 -4.29 3.38 8.06
N SER A 43 -3.37 4.36 8.12
CA SER A 43 -3.42 5.45 9.09
C SER A 43 -3.94 6.74 8.43
N LYS A 44 -3.98 7.84 9.19
CA LYS A 44 -4.36 9.15 8.65
C LYS A 44 -3.45 9.62 7.51
N ASN A 45 -2.14 9.40 7.63
CA ASN A 45 -1.14 10.00 6.73
C ASN A 45 -0.32 8.96 5.95
N TYR A 46 -0.34 7.71 6.40
CA TYR A 46 0.53 6.65 5.90
C TYR A 46 -0.24 5.35 5.74
N VAL A 47 0.28 4.52 4.85
CA VAL A 47 -0.15 3.16 4.62
C VAL A 47 1.03 2.25 4.97
N PHE A 48 0.82 1.31 5.89
CA PHE A 48 1.83 0.32 6.25
C PHE A 48 1.48 -1.00 5.56
N LYS A 49 2.35 -1.48 4.68
CA LYS A 49 2.18 -2.78 4.02
C LYS A 49 3.09 -3.80 4.68
N LEU A 50 2.50 -4.93 5.04
CA LEU A 50 3.23 -6.06 5.60
C LEU A 50 3.00 -7.32 4.80
N PRO A 51 4.03 -8.13 4.59
CA PRO A 51 3.90 -9.44 3.97
C PRO A 51 3.04 -10.36 4.82
N ILE A 52 2.12 -11.10 4.18
CA ILE A 52 1.46 -12.27 4.78
C ILE A 52 2.03 -13.58 4.22
N THR A 53 2.86 -13.49 3.17
CA THR A 53 3.60 -14.60 2.55
C THR A 53 5.02 -14.16 2.17
N ASP A 54 5.92 -15.11 1.91
CA ASP A 54 7.28 -14.83 1.44
C ASP A 54 7.31 -13.99 0.14
N GLN A 55 6.32 -14.19 -0.73
CA GLN A 55 6.15 -13.40 -1.95
C GLN A 55 5.88 -11.93 -1.63
N GLY A 56 5.17 -11.64 -0.53
CA GLY A 56 4.92 -10.28 -0.07
C GLY A 56 6.19 -9.55 0.37
N ILE A 57 7.18 -10.26 0.93
CA ILE A 57 8.48 -9.68 1.31
C ILE A 57 9.17 -9.15 0.05
N ARG A 58 9.34 -10.00 -0.96
CA ARG A 58 9.99 -9.65 -2.23
C ARG A 58 9.29 -8.48 -2.93
N GLN A 59 7.95 -8.50 -2.94
CA GLN A 59 7.17 -7.41 -3.53
C GLN A 59 7.41 -6.07 -2.82
N ASN A 60 7.52 -6.05 -1.49
CA ASN A 60 7.80 -4.82 -0.75
C ASN A 60 9.24 -4.34 -0.96
N GLU A 61 10.21 -5.26 -1.08
CA GLU A 61 11.59 -4.91 -1.45
C GLU A 61 11.65 -4.28 -2.85
N ASP A 62 11.03 -4.93 -3.85
CA ASP A 62 10.97 -4.45 -5.24
C ASP A 62 10.28 -3.08 -5.31
N GLU A 63 9.17 -2.88 -4.60
CA GLU A 63 8.42 -1.62 -4.59
C GLU A 63 9.26 -0.46 -4.03
N CYS A 64 10.19 -0.72 -3.10
CA CYS A 64 11.09 0.31 -2.60
C CYS A 64 12.16 0.72 -3.64
N THR A 65 12.40 -0.11 -4.66
CA THR A 65 13.34 0.18 -5.75
C THR A 65 12.71 0.90 -6.93
N LEU A 66 11.37 0.90 -7.02
CA LEU A 66 10.61 1.68 -8.00
C LEU A 66 10.74 3.17 -7.67
N LEU A 67 11.79 3.78 -8.19
CA LEU A 67 11.93 5.24 -8.19
C LEU A 67 10.90 5.84 -9.15
N SER A 68 10.39 7.03 -8.81
CA SER A 68 9.64 7.84 -9.76
C SER A 68 10.49 8.09 -11.01
N ASP A 69 10.11 7.47 -12.11
CA ASP A 69 10.55 7.82 -13.46
C ASP A 69 9.92 9.18 -13.84
N ASP A 70 10.61 9.97 -14.67
CA ASP A 70 10.11 11.23 -15.25
C ASP A 70 8.72 11.06 -15.93
N TYR A 71 8.37 9.84 -16.35
CA TYR A 71 7.08 9.52 -16.95
C TYR A 71 5.95 9.35 -15.93
N TRP A 72 6.18 8.69 -14.79
CA TRP A 72 5.13 8.27 -13.85
C TRP A 72 5.43 8.75 -12.42
N GLN A 73 4.50 9.54 -11.86
CA GLN A 73 4.60 9.94 -10.46
C GLN A 73 4.00 8.86 -9.57
N PHE A 74 4.83 8.22 -8.76
CA PHE A 74 4.40 7.24 -7.76
C PHE A 74 4.30 7.85 -6.36
N ALA A 75 3.39 7.30 -5.55
CA ALA A 75 3.33 7.56 -4.13
C ALA A 75 4.67 7.21 -3.48
N LYS A 76 5.17 8.10 -2.62
CA LYS A 76 6.45 7.86 -1.94
C LYS A 76 6.37 6.65 -1.01
N THR A 77 7.28 5.71 -1.20
CA THR A 77 7.45 4.53 -0.36
C THR A 77 8.81 4.58 0.36
N ARG A 78 8.91 3.84 1.46
CA ARG A 78 10.14 3.60 2.20
C ARG A 78 10.05 2.26 2.89
N LEU A 79 11.05 1.40 2.67
CA LEU A 79 11.25 0.22 3.49
C LEU A 79 11.70 0.67 4.89
N VAL A 80 10.87 0.40 5.90
CA VAL A 80 11.11 0.80 7.29
C VAL A 80 11.97 -0.24 7.99
N ASP A 81 11.71 -1.51 7.70
CA ASP A 81 12.45 -2.65 8.21
C ASP A 81 12.57 -3.71 7.12
N ALA A 82 13.81 -4.03 6.75
CA ALA A 82 14.09 -5.00 5.69
C ALA A 82 13.90 -6.44 6.17
N GLU A 83 14.14 -6.73 7.45
CA GLU A 83 13.98 -8.09 7.99
C GLU A 83 12.50 -8.50 7.97
N SER A 84 11.62 -7.60 8.39
CA SER A 84 10.18 -7.86 8.38
C SER A 84 9.50 -7.54 7.04
N GLY A 85 10.22 -6.97 6.08
CA GLY A 85 9.63 -6.43 4.85
C GLY A 85 8.59 -5.32 5.07
N LEU A 86 8.66 -4.56 6.17
CA LEU A 86 7.69 -3.51 6.48
C LEU A 86 7.90 -2.31 5.56
N LEU A 87 6.93 -2.06 4.68
CA LEU A 87 6.92 -0.91 3.78
C LEU A 87 5.96 0.16 4.30
N CYS A 88 6.43 1.41 4.32
CA CYS A 88 5.60 2.58 4.60
C CYS A 88 5.43 3.40 3.33
N MET A 89 4.19 3.71 2.97
CA MET A 89 3.84 4.54 1.83
C MET A 89 3.09 5.78 2.30
N GLU A 90 3.27 6.91 1.63
CA GLU A 90 2.39 8.07 1.84
C GLU A 90 0.95 7.73 1.49
N ARG A 91 -0.01 8.18 2.30
CA ARG A 91 -1.41 7.99 1.96
C ARG A 91 -1.80 8.88 0.79
N VAL A 92 -2.47 8.29 -0.18
CA VAL A 92 -3.02 8.97 -1.35
C VAL A 92 -4.55 8.97 -1.26
N GLU A 93 -5.15 10.14 -1.50
CA GLU A 93 -6.60 10.30 -1.64
C GLU A 93 -6.99 9.83 -3.04
N HIS A 94 -7.70 8.71 -3.18
CA HIS A 94 -8.15 8.24 -4.48
C HIS A 94 -8.94 9.31 -5.22
N ALA A 95 -8.66 9.46 -6.52
CA ALA A 95 -9.30 10.43 -7.37
C ALA A 95 -9.88 9.74 -8.62
N PRO A 96 -11.20 9.60 -8.75
CA PRO A 96 -11.81 9.19 -9.99
C PRO A 96 -11.62 10.25 -11.10
N HIS A 97 -11.80 9.84 -12.36
CA HIS A 97 -11.50 10.66 -13.53
C HIS A 97 -12.18 12.04 -13.55
N ASP A 98 -13.41 12.14 -13.05
CA ASP A 98 -14.15 13.39 -12.91
C ASP A 98 -13.48 14.34 -11.90
N ILE A 99 -13.02 13.83 -10.76
CA ILE A 99 -12.27 14.59 -9.75
C ILE A 99 -10.91 15.03 -10.30
N ILE A 100 -10.20 14.16 -11.03
CA ILE A 100 -8.94 14.50 -11.70
C ILE A 100 -9.17 15.66 -12.67
N LYS A 101 -10.15 15.53 -13.57
CA LYS A 101 -10.48 16.55 -14.57
C LYS A 101 -10.93 17.86 -13.90
N GLN A 102 -11.66 17.80 -12.80
CA GLN A 102 -12.07 18.98 -12.03
C GLN A 102 -10.87 19.71 -11.43
N ARG A 103 -9.90 19.00 -10.82
CA ARG A 103 -8.75 19.62 -10.15
C ARG A 103 -7.65 20.06 -11.12
N LEU A 104 -7.45 19.34 -12.23
CA LEU A 104 -6.35 19.61 -13.18
C LEU A 104 -6.80 20.26 -14.50
N GLY A 105 -8.09 20.24 -14.82
CA GLY A 105 -8.65 20.69 -16.11
C GLY A 105 -8.54 19.66 -17.24
N TYR A 106 -7.78 18.59 -17.05
CA TYR A 106 -7.60 17.48 -17.99
C TYR A 106 -7.30 16.17 -17.24
N ILE A 107 -7.29 15.04 -17.95
CA ILE A 107 -6.85 13.74 -17.41
C ILE A 107 -5.47 13.45 -18.01
N PRO A 108 -4.39 13.38 -17.20
CA PRO A 108 -3.07 13.05 -17.71
C PRO A 108 -3.01 11.64 -18.33
N ASP A 109 -2.30 11.49 -19.44
CA ASP A 109 -2.24 10.23 -20.19
C ASP A 109 -1.72 9.04 -19.37
N PHE A 110 -0.81 9.28 -18.42
CA PHE A 110 -0.26 8.20 -17.58
C PHE A 110 -1.35 7.50 -16.76
N VAL A 111 -2.47 8.17 -16.46
CA VAL A 111 -3.59 7.58 -15.71
C VAL A 111 -4.13 6.34 -16.43
N ALA A 112 -4.17 6.35 -17.78
CA ALA A 112 -4.62 5.21 -18.57
C ALA A 112 -3.63 4.03 -18.54
N GLY A 113 -2.37 4.28 -18.17
CA GLY A 113 -1.34 3.26 -18.01
C GLY A 113 -1.28 2.65 -16.61
N ILE A 114 -2.03 3.17 -15.63
CA ILE A 114 -2.07 2.65 -14.27
C ILE A 114 -3.18 1.60 -14.14
N ASP A 115 -2.80 0.42 -13.66
CA ASP A 115 -3.74 -0.67 -13.44
C ASP A 115 -4.85 -0.26 -12.46
N CYS A 116 -6.08 -0.68 -12.79
CA CYS A 116 -7.28 -0.39 -12.01
C CYS A 116 -7.52 1.10 -11.69
N SER A 117 -6.88 2.03 -12.43
CA SER A 117 -6.94 3.47 -12.18
C SER A 117 -6.61 3.85 -10.73
N GLN A 118 -5.65 3.16 -10.09
CA GLN A 118 -5.19 3.46 -8.73
C GLN A 118 -4.32 4.72 -8.71
N VAL A 119 -4.99 5.86 -8.91
CA VAL A 119 -4.39 7.20 -8.92
C VAL A 119 -5.13 8.10 -7.94
N GLY A 120 -4.43 9.11 -7.45
CA GLY A 120 -5.02 10.03 -6.50
C GLY A 120 -4.09 11.18 -6.11
N PHE A 121 -4.55 12.04 -5.22
CA PHE A 121 -3.79 13.20 -4.78
C PHE A 121 -3.07 12.91 -3.46
N ASN A 122 -1.76 13.13 -3.45
CA ASN A 122 -1.01 13.09 -2.20
C ASN A 122 -1.20 14.37 -1.38
N ARG A 123 -0.63 14.41 -0.18
CA ARG A 123 -0.70 15.59 0.72
C ARG A 123 -0.12 16.89 0.15
N ARG A 124 0.64 16.82 -0.95
CA ARG A 124 1.19 17.98 -1.67
C ARG A 124 0.28 18.45 -2.80
N GLY A 125 -0.86 17.78 -3.02
CA GLY A 125 -1.76 18.05 -4.14
C GLY A 125 -1.25 17.53 -5.49
N LEU A 126 -0.26 16.64 -5.50
CA LEU A 126 0.23 16.03 -6.74
C LEU A 126 -0.57 14.77 -7.05
N LEU A 127 -0.96 14.62 -8.33
CA LEU A 127 -1.56 13.39 -8.82
C LEU A 127 -0.47 12.32 -8.94
N VAL A 128 -0.62 11.24 -8.20
CA VAL A 128 0.32 10.12 -8.16
C VAL A 128 -0.42 8.79 -8.30
N ALA A 129 0.24 7.79 -8.87
CA ALA A 129 -0.16 6.40 -8.81
C ALA A 129 0.17 5.82 -7.42
N TYR A 130 -0.67 4.91 -6.93
CA TYR A 130 -0.43 4.20 -5.68
C TYR A 130 -0.81 2.74 -5.85
N ASP A 131 -0.28 1.88 -4.98
CA ASP A 131 -0.69 0.48 -4.89
C ASP A 131 -1.06 0.19 -3.44
N PHE A 132 -2.34 0.24 -3.07
CA PHE A 132 -2.78 -0.37 -1.82
C PHE A 132 -4.24 -0.74 -1.92
N ALA A 133 -4.61 -1.78 -1.19
CA ALA A 133 -5.99 -2.19 -1.10
C ALA A 133 -6.79 -1.13 -0.35
N THR A 134 -7.90 -0.73 -0.94
CA THR A 134 -8.92 0.14 -0.34
C THR A 134 -10.25 -0.50 -0.67
N THR A 135 -11.00 -0.99 0.33
CA THR A 135 -12.42 -1.18 0.12
C THR A 135 -13.05 0.21 -0.06
N TYR A 136 -13.61 0.45 -1.24
CA TYR A 136 -14.49 1.59 -1.51
C TYR A 136 -15.92 1.09 -1.60
#